data_AF-A0A1Y2LLS2-F1
#
_entry.id   AF-A0A1Y2LLS2-F1
#
_cell.length_a   1.000
_cell.length_b   1.000
_cell.length_c   1.000
_cell.angle_alpha   90.00
_cell.angle_beta   90.00
_cell.angle_gamma   90.00
#
_symmetry.space_group_name_H-M   'P 1'
#
loop_
_entity.id
_entity.type
_entity.pdbx_description
1 polymer ?
#
loop_
_entity_poly.entity_id
_entity_poly.type
_entity_poly.pdbx_seq_one_letter_code
_entity_poly.pdbx_strand_id
1 'polypeptide(L)'
;MPRNSSHDEWRALQAASSDIFVATDEMYMNFNDRIQDENIPATVCAKYYVDHTFSLTATTGDKEELKDFVAYFGGILVELAARTHYRNMAVRTKLVEFVWELQKAVIKDPLTGEPLQLYEEQESVIWKDLPGFRLACAEENISFVPSDPTNTQREMERWKNMSAFWAHQSSSPSTWHGNAALGAFYDAFGPFEEHKQIGNRDFLLQTACIYLIYGMEWIWPRVQAGTEYWERKKWEWWKRNLKYTQGFDNEEETKTLIGEALSVMGKAEESQRL
;
A
#
# COMPACT_ATOMS: atom_id res chain seq x y z
N MET A 1 -19.29 23.07 24.42
CA MET A 1 -18.98 22.75 23.00
C MET A 1 -17.76 21.86 23.00
N PRO A 2 -17.80 20.66 22.40
CA PRO A 2 -16.58 19.88 22.24
C PRO A 2 -15.67 20.67 21.29
N ARG A 3 -14.41 20.90 21.69
CA ARG A 3 -13.40 21.41 20.75
C ARG A 3 -13.09 20.27 19.79
N ASN A 4 -13.31 20.47 18.49
CA ASN A 4 -12.68 19.63 17.49
C ASN A 4 -11.18 19.63 17.79
N SER A 5 -10.59 18.44 17.86
CA SER A 5 -9.16 18.34 18.06
C SER A 5 -8.46 18.84 16.78
N SER A 6 -7.23 19.34 16.90
CA SER A 6 -6.41 19.72 15.73
C SER A 6 -6.26 18.58 14.71
N HIS A 7 -6.45 17.34 15.16
CA HIS A 7 -6.46 16.15 14.33
C HIS A 7 -7.71 16.06 13.43
N ASP A 8 -8.90 16.38 13.96
CA ASP A 8 -10.16 16.33 13.20
C ASP A 8 -10.20 17.39 12.10
N GLU A 9 -9.69 18.60 12.39
CA GLU A 9 -9.56 19.67 11.40
C GLU A 9 -8.58 19.29 10.29
N TRP A 10 -7.46 18.67 10.65
CA TRP A 10 -6.48 18.18 9.69
C TRP A 10 -7.05 17.09 8.77
N ARG A 11 -7.79 16.12 9.31
CA ARG A 11 -8.46 15.06 8.53
C ARG A 11 -9.46 15.63 7.54
N ALA A 12 -10.28 16.59 7.97
CA ALA A 12 -11.26 17.24 7.11
C ALA A 12 -10.58 18.01 5.96
N LEU A 13 -9.49 18.73 6.26
CA LEU A 13 -8.69 19.43 5.25
C LEU A 13 -8.03 18.45 4.27
N GLN A 14 -7.48 17.35 4.75
CA GLN A 14 -6.86 16.32 3.90
C GLN A 14 -7.89 15.70 2.95
N ALA A 15 -9.07 15.35 3.44
CA ALA A 15 -10.14 14.79 2.63
C ALA A 15 -10.62 15.77 1.54
N ALA A 16 -10.84 17.04 1.89
CA ALA A 16 -11.25 18.07 0.94
C ALA A 16 -10.16 18.36 -0.11
N SER A 17 -8.90 18.43 0.33
CA SER A 17 -7.75 18.65 -0.55
C SER A 17 -7.59 17.49 -1.55
N SER A 18 -7.71 16.24 -1.08
CA SER A 18 -7.65 15.03 -1.91
C SER A 18 -8.73 15.03 -3.00
N ASP A 19 -9.96 15.46 -2.71
CA ASP A 19 -11.02 15.50 -3.72
C ASP A 19 -10.80 16.56 -4.79
N ILE A 20 -10.35 17.75 -4.38
CA ILE A 20 -10.01 18.83 -5.31
C ILE A 20 -8.86 18.37 -6.21
N PHE A 21 -7.79 17.84 -5.60
CA PHE A 21 -6.63 17.30 -6.28
C PHE A 21 -7.02 16.30 -7.38
N VAL A 22 -7.81 15.28 -7.04
CA VAL A 22 -8.24 14.26 -8.01
C VAL A 22 -9.12 14.82 -9.13
N ALA A 23 -9.89 15.87 -8.85
CA ALA A 23 -10.77 16.48 -9.85
C ALA A 23 -10.07 17.46 -10.79
N THR A 24 -8.94 18.05 -10.38
CA THR A 24 -8.32 19.15 -11.12
C THR A 24 -6.90 18.88 -11.58
N ASP A 25 -6.19 17.91 -10.99
CA ASP A 25 -4.80 17.67 -11.33
C ASP A 25 -4.67 16.86 -12.64
N GLU A 26 -4.07 17.48 -13.65
CA GLU A 26 -3.91 16.88 -14.98
C GLU A 26 -3.01 15.64 -14.95
N MET A 27 -1.99 15.62 -14.09
CA MET A 27 -1.06 14.50 -14.00
C MET A 27 -1.73 13.29 -13.38
N TYR A 28 -2.50 13.49 -12.29
CA TYR A 28 -3.33 12.46 -11.69
C TYR A 28 -4.34 11.92 -12.69
N MET A 29 -5.09 12.79 -13.39
CA MET A 29 -6.11 12.35 -14.36
C MET A 29 -5.46 11.54 -15.49
N ASN A 30 -4.36 12.03 -16.06
CA ASN A 30 -3.65 11.29 -17.12
C ASN A 30 -3.13 9.93 -16.63
N PHE A 31 -2.61 9.88 -15.41
CA PHE A 31 -2.12 8.63 -14.82
C PHE A 31 -3.26 7.65 -14.57
N ASN A 32 -4.33 8.11 -13.95
CA ASN A 32 -5.51 7.31 -13.67
C ASN A 32 -6.09 6.73 -14.96
N ASP A 33 -6.32 7.55 -16.00
CA ASP A 33 -6.85 7.09 -17.28
C ASP A 33 -5.98 5.99 -17.90
N ARG A 34 -4.65 6.18 -17.89
CA ARG A 34 -3.70 5.17 -18.38
C ARG A 34 -3.74 3.88 -17.57
N ILE A 35 -3.90 3.95 -16.25
CA ILE A 35 -3.98 2.77 -15.38
C ILE A 35 -5.32 2.05 -15.57
N GLN A 36 -6.43 2.78 -15.74
CA GLN A 36 -7.75 2.19 -15.98
C GLN A 36 -7.90 1.57 -17.38
N ASP A 37 -7.17 2.07 -18.40
CA ASP A 37 -7.27 1.54 -19.77
C ASP A 37 -6.59 0.16 -19.91
N GLU A 38 -7.39 -0.91 -19.98
CA GLU A 38 -6.93 -2.29 -20.13
C GLU A 38 -6.07 -2.52 -21.38
N ASN A 39 -6.15 -1.65 -22.40
CA ASN A 39 -5.37 -1.76 -23.63
C ASN A 39 -3.96 -1.19 -23.50
N ILE A 40 -3.66 -0.47 -22.43
CA ILE A 40 -2.33 0.10 -22.17
C ILE A 40 -1.62 -0.78 -21.12
N PRO A 41 -0.58 -1.53 -21.49
CA PRO A 41 0.17 -2.32 -20.52
C PRO A 41 0.91 -1.47 -19.48
N ALA A 42 1.15 -2.02 -18.29
CA ALA A 42 1.94 -1.38 -17.23
C ALA A 42 3.32 -0.90 -17.71
N THR A 43 3.98 -1.67 -18.58
CA THR A 43 5.28 -1.33 -19.20
C THR A 43 5.22 -0.05 -20.04
N VAL A 44 4.14 0.14 -20.79
CA VAL A 44 3.93 1.34 -21.61
C VAL A 44 3.64 2.55 -20.73
N CYS A 45 2.84 2.38 -19.67
CA CYS A 45 2.62 3.41 -18.66
C CYS A 45 3.95 3.82 -18.00
N ALA A 46 4.74 2.86 -17.51
CA ALA A 46 6.02 3.15 -16.83
C ALA A 46 7.00 3.86 -17.76
N LYS A 47 7.11 3.40 -19.02
CA LYS A 47 7.95 4.04 -20.03
C LYS A 47 7.60 5.53 -20.24
N TYR A 48 6.31 5.87 -20.25
CA TYR A 48 5.88 7.26 -20.40
C TYR A 48 6.47 8.17 -19.31
N TYR A 49 6.42 7.77 -18.04
CA TYR A 49 6.96 8.57 -16.94
C TYR A 49 8.48 8.56 -16.91
N VAL A 50 9.13 7.43 -17.26
CA VAL A 50 10.59 7.36 -17.40
C VAL A 50 11.08 8.31 -18.49
N ASP A 51 10.44 8.31 -19.65
CA ASP A 51 10.77 9.21 -20.77
C ASP A 51 10.51 10.68 -20.41
N HIS A 52 9.44 10.96 -19.67
CA HIS A 52 9.16 12.31 -19.16
C HIS A 52 10.24 12.81 -18.21
N THR A 53 10.68 11.98 -17.26
CA THR A 53 11.80 12.29 -16.36
C THR A 53 13.10 12.54 -17.11
N PHE A 54 13.39 11.70 -18.11
CA PHE A 54 14.57 11.90 -18.95
C PHE A 54 14.51 13.25 -19.69
N SER A 55 13.35 13.60 -20.25
CA SER A 55 13.14 14.90 -20.91
C SER A 55 13.38 16.07 -19.95
N LEU A 56 12.81 16.03 -18.74
CA LEU A 56 13.02 17.08 -17.73
C LEU A 56 14.52 17.27 -17.43
N THR A 57 15.24 16.16 -17.21
CA THR A 57 16.67 16.22 -16.91
C THR A 57 17.53 16.75 -18.05
N ALA A 58 17.10 16.53 -19.30
CA ALA A 58 17.81 17.02 -20.46
C ALA A 58 17.58 18.52 -20.71
N THR A 59 16.43 19.06 -20.29
CA THR A 59 16.03 20.45 -20.62
C THR A 59 16.35 21.46 -19.52
N THR A 60 16.23 21.09 -18.25
CA THR A 60 16.22 22.08 -17.16
C THR A 60 17.62 22.28 -16.58
N GLY A 61 18.45 21.24 -16.54
CA GLY A 61 19.66 21.20 -15.70
C GLY A 61 19.36 21.43 -14.21
N ASP A 62 18.07 21.54 -13.86
CA ASP A 62 17.55 21.91 -12.55
C ASP A 62 17.10 20.63 -11.85
N LYS A 63 17.90 20.23 -10.86
CA LYS A 63 17.62 19.05 -10.04
C LYS A 63 16.41 19.28 -9.12
N GLU A 64 16.00 20.52 -8.84
CA GLU A 64 14.87 20.79 -7.96
C GLU A 64 13.54 20.49 -8.64
N GLU A 65 13.34 20.90 -9.90
CA GLU A 65 12.11 20.56 -10.66
C GLU A 65 11.93 19.05 -10.79
N LEU A 66 13.04 18.32 -10.99
CA LEU A 66 13.03 16.86 -10.99
C LEU A 66 12.61 16.28 -9.62
N LYS A 67 13.15 16.83 -8.53
CA LYS A 67 12.81 16.36 -7.17
C LYS A 67 11.34 16.59 -6.86
N ASP A 68 10.83 17.78 -7.18
CA ASP A 68 9.43 18.15 -7.00
C ASP A 68 8.52 17.20 -7.79
N PHE A 69 8.83 16.96 -9.06
CA PHE A 69 8.09 16.01 -9.89
C PHE A 69 8.05 14.60 -9.28
N VAL A 70 9.19 14.05 -8.85
CA VAL A 70 9.27 12.69 -8.31
C VAL A 70 8.54 12.56 -6.97
N ALA A 71 8.69 13.54 -6.08
CA ALA A 71 8.00 13.56 -4.80
C ALA A 71 6.47 13.66 -5.02
N TYR A 72 6.06 14.58 -5.90
CA TYR A 72 4.66 14.77 -6.26
C TYR A 72 4.03 13.53 -6.89
N PHE A 73 4.72 12.89 -7.84
CA PHE A 73 4.26 11.66 -8.47
C PHE A 73 4.14 10.49 -7.48
N GLY A 74 5.00 10.46 -6.46
CA GLY A 74 4.86 9.53 -5.34
C GLY A 74 3.51 9.67 -4.62
N GLY A 75 3.06 10.91 -4.40
CA GLY A 75 1.73 11.21 -3.85
C GLY A 75 0.58 10.77 -4.77
N ILE A 76 0.70 11.00 -6.08
CA ILE A 76 -0.27 10.54 -7.09
C ILE A 76 -0.44 9.01 -7.03
N LEU A 77 0.66 8.26 -6.92
CA LEU A 77 0.63 6.80 -6.85
C LEU A 77 -0.12 6.30 -5.61
N VAL A 78 0.18 6.89 -4.45
CA VAL A 78 -0.51 6.56 -3.20
C VAL A 78 -1.98 6.91 -3.31
N GLU A 79 -2.32 8.09 -3.82
CA GLU A 79 -3.71 8.51 -3.97
C GLU A 79 -4.50 7.57 -4.89
N LEU A 80 -3.92 7.15 -6.01
CA LEU A 80 -4.57 6.22 -6.93
C LEU A 80 -4.74 4.83 -6.30
N ALA A 81 -3.73 4.32 -5.60
CA ALA A 81 -3.82 3.06 -4.87
C ALA A 81 -4.94 3.11 -3.82
N ALA A 82 -5.03 4.21 -3.09
CA ALA A 82 -5.98 4.44 -2.02
C ALA A 82 -7.44 4.55 -2.52
N ARG A 83 -7.64 4.98 -3.77
CA ARG A 83 -8.95 5.05 -4.44
C ARG A 83 -9.29 3.79 -5.25
N THR A 84 -8.31 2.95 -5.55
CA THR A 84 -8.54 1.70 -6.28
C THR A 84 -9.15 0.67 -5.35
N HIS A 85 -10.43 0.38 -5.53
CA HIS A 85 -11.16 -0.59 -4.71
C HIS A 85 -10.40 -1.91 -4.60
N TYR A 86 -10.22 -2.43 -3.38
CA TYR A 86 -9.39 -3.60 -3.12
C TYR A 86 -9.88 -4.90 -3.80
N ARG A 87 -11.12 -4.94 -4.31
CA ARG A 87 -11.63 -6.04 -5.15
C ARG A 87 -11.38 -5.86 -6.65
N ASN A 88 -10.95 -4.69 -7.11
CA ASN A 88 -10.59 -4.47 -8.51
C ASN A 88 -9.19 -5.03 -8.80
N MET A 89 -9.13 -6.34 -9.05
CA MET A 89 -7.87 -7.08 -9.26
C MET A 89 -7.11 -6.59 -10.49
N ALA A 90 -7.80 -6.27 -11.58
CA ALA A 90 -7.17 -5.90 -12.85
C ALA A 90 -6.36 -4.61 -12.69
N VAL A 91 -7.02 -3.56 -12.20
CA VAL A 91 -6.38 -2.24 -11.99
C VAL A 91 -5.28 -2.33 -10.94
N ARG A 92 -5.49 -3.04 -9.83
CA ARG A 92 -4.48 -3.16 -8.77
C ARG A 92 -3.25 -3.93 -9.23
N THR A 93 -3.43 -5.04 -9.96
CA THR A 93 -2.32 -5.82 -10.51
C THR A 93 -1.50 -4.95 -11.46
N LYS A 94 -2.17 -4.24 -12.36
CA LYS A 94 -1.52 -3.32 -13.28
C LYS A 94 -0.78 -2.17 -12.56
N LEU A 95 -1.32 -1.65 -11.45
CA LEU A 95 -0.66 -0.62 -10.65
C LEU A 95 0.61 -1.16 -9.96
N VAL A 96 0.56 -2.38 -9.42
CA VAL A 96 1.73 -3.08 -8.84
C VAL A 96 2.79 -3.34 -9.91
N GLU A 97 2.39 -3.87 -11.06
CA GLU A 97 3.28 -4.09 -12.21
C GLU A 97 3.89 -2.77 -12.68
N PHE A 98 3.12 -1.68 -12.75
CA PHE A 98 3.62 -0.37 -13.11
C PHE A 98 4.75 0.08 -12.18
N VAL A 99 4.57 -0.08 -10.87
CA VAL A 99 5.61 0.21 -9.88
C VAL A 99 6.84 -0.67 -10.12
N TRP A 100 6.68 -1.96 -10.39
CA TRP A 100 7.81 -2.85 -10.71
C TRP A 100 8.53 -2.47 -12.00
N GLU A 101 7.81 -2.04 -13.03
CA GLU A 101 8.42 -1.57 -14.28
C GLU A 101 9.19 -0.27 -14.08
N LEU A 102 8.72 0.66 -13.24
CA LEU A 102 9.52 1.81 -12.83
C LEU A 102 10.81 1.37 -12.14
N GLN A 103 10.75 0.38 -11.24
CA GLN A 103 11.94 -0.09 -10.50
C GLN A 103 13.05 -0.70 -11.36
N LYS A 104 12.74 -1.07 -12.60
CA LYS A 104 13.75 -1.54 -13.56
C LYS A 104 14.51 -0.39 -14.23
N ALA A 105 13.98 0.83 -14.17
CA ALA A 105 14.57 1.99 -14.84
C ALA A 105 15.70 2.63 -14.02
N VAL A 106 16.83 2.85 -14.68
CA VAL A 106 17.94 3.67 -14.17
C VAL A 106 18.20 4.77 -15.17
N ILE A 107 17.73 5.97 -14.85
CA ILE A 107 17.98 7.17 -15.66
C ILE A 107 19.32 7.74 -15.24
N LYS A 108 20.17 8.08 -16.20
CA LYS A 108 21.47 8.68 -15.97
C LYS A 108 21.43 10.17 -16.26
N ASP A 109 22.11 10.95 -15.42
CA ASP A 109 22.37 12.36 -15.66
C ASP A 109 23.21 12.50 -16.95
N PRO A 110 22.76 13.28 -17.94
CA PRO A 110 23.45 13.43 -19.21
C PRO A 110 24.82 14.13 -19.08
N LEU A 111 25.05 14.90 -18.01
CA LEU A 111 26.29 15.63 -17.78
C LEU A 111 27.35 14.76 -17.09
N THR A 112 26.94 13.96 -16.10
CA THR A 112 27.87 13.18 -15.27
C THR A 112 27.93 11.71 -15.65
N GLY A 113 26.89 11.18 -16.31
CA GLY A 113 26.74 9.76 -16.61
C GLY A 113 26.32 8.90 -15.40
N GLU A 114 26.18 9.51 -14.22
CA GLU A 114 25.78 8.84 -12.99
C GLU A 114 24.26 8.64 -12.93
N PRO A 115 23.76 7.60 -12.22
CA PRO A 115 22.33 7.46 -11.96
C PRO A 115 21.73 8.70 -11.29
N LEU A 116 20.56 9.14 -11.73
CA LEU A 116 19.83 10.22 -11.09
C LEU A 116 19.31 9.77 -9.73
N GLN A 117 19.64 10.56 -8.71
CA GLN A 117 19.27 10.35 -7.33
C GLN A 117 18.37 11.49 -6.84
N LEU A 118 17.41 11.19 -5.96
CA LEU A 118 16.59 12.21 -5.32
C LEU A 118 17.36 12.94 -4.21
N TYR A 119 18.16 12.20 -3.44
CA TYR A 119 18.96 12.69 -2.33
C TYR A 119 20.43 12.28 -2.53
N GLU A 120 21.34 13.26 -2.60
CA GLU A 120 22.75 13.02 -2.94
C GLU A 120 23.52 12.23 -1.86
N GLU A 121 23.01 12.17 -0.62
CA GLU A 121 23.68 11.53 0.51
C GLU A 121 23.21 10.08 0.78
N GLN A 122 22.24 9.57 0.02
CA GLN A 122 21.64 8.25 0.23
C GLN A 122 21.40 7.52 -1.10
N GLU A 123 21.50 6.19 -1.09
CA GLU A 123 21.06 5.36 -2.23
C GLU A 123 19.57 5.60 -2.50
N SER A 124 19.28 6.49 -3.46
CA SER A 124 17.96 7.04 -3.73
C SER A 124 17.73 7.22 -5.23
N VAL A 125 18.14 6.22 -6.01
CA VAL A 125 17.96 6.21 -7.47
C VAL A 125 16.46 6.29 -7.77
N ILE A 126 16.05 7.37 -8.43
CA ILE A 126 14.66 7.85 -8.50
C ILE A 126 13.64 6.74 -8.75
N TRP A 127 13.78 5.99 -9.85
CA TRP A 127 12.79 4.98 -10.21
C TRP A 127 13.09 3.61 -9.61
N LYS A 128 14.36 3.25 -9.44
CA LYS A 128 14.77 1.97 -8.84
C LYS A 128 14.36 1.88 -7.36
N ASP A 129 14.62 2.94 -6.59
CA ASP A 129 14.45 2.96 -5.14
C ASP A 129 13.15 3.66 -4.71
N LEU A 130 12.48 4.35 -5.64
CA LEU A 130 11.18 5.02 -5.46
C LEU A 130 11.09 5.90 -4.19
N PRO A 131 12.07 6.79 -3.92
CA PRO A 131 12.12 7.53 -2.66
C PRO A 131 10.88 8.43 -2.43
N GLY A 132 10.37 9.10 -3.47
CA GLY A 132 9.16 9.91 -3.36
C GLY A 132 7.91 9.10 -3.00
N PHE A 133 7.73 7.94 -3.65
CA PHE A 133 6.62 7.03 -3.34
C PHE A 133 6.76 6.39 -1.95
N ARG A 134 7.99 6.07 -1.51
CA ARG A 134 8.24 5.56 -0.15
C ARG A 134 7.90 6.61 0.91
N LEU A 135 8.25 7.88 0.68
CA LEU A 135 7.89 8.99 1.56
C LEU A 135 6.37 9.16 1.63
N ALA A 136 5.69 9.21 0.47
CA ALA A 136 4.23 9.31 0.41
C ALA A 136 3.54 8.13 1.13
N CYS A 137 4.05 6.90 0.98
CA CYS A 137 3.55 5.74 1.72
C CYS A 137 3.76 5.89 3.23
N ALA A 138 4.87 6.46 3.68
CA ALA A 138 5.14 6.68 5.10
C ALA A 138 4.18 7.74 5.67
N GLU A 139 3.96 8.84 4.95
CA GLU A 139 3.00 9.89 5.32
C GLU A 139 1.57 9.34 5.42
N GLU A 140 1.18 8.52 4.44
CA GLU A 140 -0.11 7.83 4.45
C GLU A 140 -0.21 6.89 5.67
N ASN A 141 0.83 6.09 5.97
CA ASN A 141 0.90 5.21 7.15
C ASN A 141 0.74 5.93 8.50
N ILE A 142 1.25 7.15 8.65
CA ILE A 142 1.14 7.90 9.91
C ILE A 142 -0.14 8.73 10.00
N SER A 143 -0.84 8.93 8.88
CA SER A 143 -2.07 9.75 8.80
C SER A 143 -3.31 9.08 9.40
N PHE A 144 -3.27 7.76 9.61
CA PHE A 144 -4.44 6.97 9.97
C PHE A 144 -4.18 6.14 11.23
N VAL A 145 -5.11 6.21 12.19
CA VAL A 145 -5.09 5.41 13.42
C VAL A 145 -6.21 4.37 13.32
N PRO A 146 -5.93 3.09 13.03
CA PRO A 146 -6.96 2.08 12.76
C PRO A 146 -7.99 1.91 13.89
N SER A 147 -7.54 2.03 15.14
CA SER A 147 -8.37 1.88 16.33
C SER A 147 -9.20 3.13 16.70
N ASP A 148 -9.05 4.24 15.99
CA ASP A 148 -9.78 5.48 16.28
C ASP A 148 -11.27 5.31 15.92
N PRO A 149 -12.18 5.34 16.91
CA PRO A 149 -13.62 5.14 16.67
C PRO A 149 -14.26 6.27 15.87
N THR A 150 -13.55 7.39 15.64
CA THR A 150 -14.01 8.51 14.82
C THR A 150 -13.70 8.37 13.34
N ASN A 151 -13.02 7.28 12.94
CA ASN A 151 -12.74 6.98 11.54
C ASN A 151 -14.02 6.96 10.70
N THR A 152 -14.01 7.75 9.63
CA THR A 152 -15.09 7.75 8.65
C THR A 152 -15.04 6.49 7.78
N GLN A 153 -16.17 6.11 7.21
CA GLN A 153 -16.23 5.00 6.25
C GLN A 153 -15.26 5.19 5.08
N ARG A 154 -15.13 6.43 4.59
CA ARG A 154 -14.22 6.77 3.51
C ARG A 154 -12.75 6.46 3.87
N GLU A 155 -12.32 6.82 5.07
CA GLU A 155 -10.94 6.56 5.52
C GLU A 155 -10.71 5.06 5.73
N MET A 156 -11.69 4.34 6.28
CA MET A 156 -11.63 2.89 6.38
C MET A 156 -11.52 2.21 5.01
N GLU A 157 -12.31 2.63 4.02
CA GLU A 157 -12.21 2.11 2.64
C GLU A 157 -10.85 2.43 2.00
N ARG A 158 -10.36 3.67 2.19
CA ARG A 158 -9.03 4.09 1.74
C ARG A 158 -7.96 3.14 2.30
N TRP A 159 -8.07 2.78 3.57
CA TRP A 159 -7.14 1.89 4.24
C TRP A 159 -7.22 0.44 3.76
N LYS A 160 -8.43 -0.08 3.48
CA LYS A 160 -8.61 -1.40 2.88
C LYS A 160 -7.94 -1.47 1.51
N ASN A 161 -8.10 -0.44 0.69
CA ASN A 161 -7.49 -0.32 -0.63
C ASN A 161 -5.95 -0.30 -0.55
N MET A 162 -5.40 0.57 0.32
CA MET A 162 -3.96 0.66 0.54
C MET A 162 -3.37 -0.65 1.08
N SER A 163 -4.06 -1.31 2.00
CA SER A 163 -3.63 -2.60 2.55
C SER A 163 -3.53 -3.68 1.48
N ALA A 164 -4.49 -3.75 0.55
CA ALA A 164 -4.43 -4.69 -0.57
C ALA A 164 -3.26 -4.39 -1.52
N PHE A 165 -3.01 -3.10 -1.79
CA PHE A 165 -1.92 -2.66 -2.64
C PHE A 165 -0.55 -2.98 -2.01
N TRP A 166 -0.33 -2.59 -0.75
CA TRP A 166 0.91 -2.87 -0.01
C TRP A 166 1.15 -4.36 0.19
N ALA A 167 0.09 -5.14 0.44
CA ALA A 167 0.17 -6.58 0.55
C ALA A 167 0.71 -7.20 -0.75
N HIS A 168 0.19 -6.77 -1.90
CA HIS A 168 0.63 -7.28 -3.20
C HIS A 168 2.04 -6.79 -3.55
N GLN A 169 2.34 -5.51 -3.27
CA GLN A 169 3.63 -4.89 -3.54
C GLN A 169 4.78 -5.48 -2.70
N SER A 170 4.50 -5.97 -1.49
CA SER A 170 5.49 -6.55 -0.56
C SER A 170 6.09 -7.88 -1.04
N SER A 171 5.58 -8.45 -2.14
CA SER A 171 6.26 -9.53 -2.87
C SER A 171 7.57 -9.06 -3.52
N SER A 172 7.76 -7.76 -3.73
CA SER A 172 9.01 -7.19 -4.23
C SER A 172 10.01 -6.86 -3.10
N PRO A 173 11.29 -7.26 -3.22
CA PRO A 173 12.31 -6.98 -2.21
C PRO A 173 12.58 -5.49 -1.96
N SER A 174 12.30 -4.63 -2.93
CA SER A 174 12.61 -3.18 -2.89
C SER A 174 11.53 -2.33 -2.21
N THR A 175 10.36 -2.88 -1.91
CA THR A 175 9.19 -2.15 -1.37
C THR A 175 8.57 -2.92 -0.22
N TRP A 176 9.33 -3.08 0.86
CA TRP A 176 8.88 -3.84 2.02
C TRP A 176 7.89 -3.04 2.87
N HIS A 177 6.61 -3.45 2.86
CA HIS A 177 5.54 -2.91 3.71
C HIS A 177 5.07 -3.88 4.80
N GLY A 178 5.92 -4.82 5.21
CA GLY A 178 5.53 -5.87 6.16
C GLY A 178 5.19 -5.35 7.56
N ASN A 179 5.71 -4.18 7.95
CA ASN A 179 5.34 -3.53 9.20
C ASN A 179 3.85 -3.15 9.23
N ALA A 180 3.28 -2.71 8.10
CA ALA A 180 1.87 -2.37 8.02
C ALA A 180 0.97 -3.61 8.16
N ALA A 181 1.38 -4.74 7.56
CA ALA A 181 0.71 -6.03 7.74
C ALA A 181 0.75 -6.50 9.22
N LEU A 182 1.91 -6.40 9.86
CA LEU A 182 2.08 -6.77 11.27
C LEU A 182 1.25 -5.88 12.19
N GLY A 183 1.18 -4.58 11.92
CA GLY A 183 0.29 -3.64 12.60
C GLY A 183 -1.16 -4.06 12.49
N ALA A 184 -1.64 -4.36 11.27
CA ALA A 184 -3.01 -4.83 11.06
C ALA A 184 -3.33 -6.14 11.82
N PHE A 185 -2.39 -7.10 11.86
CA PHE A 185 -2.58 -8.33 12.64
C PHE A 185 -2.56 -8.08 14.14
N TYR A 186 -1.68 -7.21 14.61
CA TYR A 186 -1.63 -6.81 16.00
C TYR A 186 -2.92 -6.11 16.44
N ASP A 187 -3.44 -5.21 15.62
CA ASP A 187 -4.68 -4.49 15.88
C ASP A 187 -5.91 -5.40 15.83
N ALA A 188 -5.96 -6.36 14.89
CA ALA A 188 -7.10 -7.26 14.75
C ALA A 188 -7.16 -8.35 15.84
N PHE A 189 -6.01 -8.86 16.28
CA PHE A 189 -5.94 -10.03 17.17
C PHE A 189 -5.40 -9.71 18.57
N GLY A 190 -5.03 -8.45 18.83
CA GLY A 190 -4.41 -7.99 20.05
C GLY A 190 -2.95 -8.44 20.20
N PRO A 191 -2.25 -7.99 21.27
CA PRO A 191 -1.03 -8.67 21.71
C PRO A 191 -1.37 -10.14 22.00
N PHE A 192 -0.39 -11.04 21.79
CA PHE A 192 -0.55 -12.50 21.89
C PHE A 192 -1.08 -13.03 23.25
N GLU A 193 -1.41 -12.16 24.20
CA GLU A 193 -1.75 -12.46 25.59
C GLU A 193 -2.90 -11.60 26.18
N GLU A 194 -3.45 -10.59 25.50
CA GLU A 194 -4.56 -9.77 26.03
C GLU A 194 -5.65 -9.46 24.98
N HIS A 195 -6.91 -9.73 25.35
CA HIS A 195 -8.07 -9.27 24.58
C HIS A 195 -8.47 -7.86 25.03
N LYS A 196 -8.07 -6.84 24.27
CA LYS A 196 -8.67 -5.50 24.42
C LYS A 196 -9.95 -5.43 23.60
N GLN A 197 -10.97 -4.76 24.11
CA GLN A 197 -12.08 -4.28 23.28
C GLN A 197 -11.53 -3.15 22.42
N ILE A 198 -11.53 -3.34 21.10
CA ILE A 198 -10.99 -2.38 20.14
C ILE A 198 -12.17 -1.82 19.35
N GLY A 199 -12.23 -0.49 19.21
CA GLY A 199 -13.16 0.16 18.29
C GLY A 199 -12.90 -0.31 16.85
N ASN A 200 -13.93 -0.29 15.99
CA ASN A 200 -13.83 -0.67 14.58
C ASN A 200 -13.33 -2.11 14.32
N ARG A 201 -13.66 -3.04 15.21
CA ARG A 201 -13.23 -4.44 15.12
C ARG A 201 -13.40 -5.06 13.74
N ASP A 202 -14.56 -4.89 13.11
CA ASP A 202 -14.84 -5.47 11.79
C ASP A 202 -13.87 -4.94 10.74
N PHE A 203 -13.66 -3.63 10.70
CA PHE A 203 -12.66 -3.01 9.83
C PHE A 203 -11.23 -3.53 10.06
N LEU A 204 -10.82 -3.71 11.32
CA LEU A 204 -9.50 -4.27 11.64
C LEU A 204 -9.36 -5.71 11.14
N LEU A 205 -10.39 -6.53 11.36
CA LEU A 205 -10.46 -7.89 10.84
C LEU A 205 -10.41 -7.91 9.30
N GLN A 206 -11.19 -7.05 8.64
CA GLN A 206 -11.19 -6.91 7.19
C GLN A 206 -9.79 -6.58 6.67
N THR A 207 -9.12 -5.60 7.27
CA THR A 207 -7.76 -5.16 6.89
C THR A 207 -6.73 -6.29 7.05
N ALA A 208 -6.74 -6.98 8.19
CA ALA A 208 -5.90 -8.16 8.41
C ALA A 208 -6.17 -9.27 7.37
N CYS A 209 -7.43 -9.57 7.09
CA CYS A 209 -7.79 -10.57 6.08
C CYS A 209 -7.31 -10.17 4.68
N ILE A 210 -7.46 -8.90 4.30
CA ILE A 210 -6.97 -8.36 3.02
C ILE A 210 -5.46 -8.59 2.87
N TYR A 211 -4.67 -8.34 3.91
CA TYR A 211 -3.23 -8.63 3.91
C TYR A 211 -2.93 -10.12 3.69
N LEU A 212 -3.68 -11.02 4.34
CA LEU A 212 -3.50 -12.46 4.14
C LEU A 212 -3.88 -12.89 2.73
N ILE A 213 -4.99 -12.37 2.20
CA ILE A 213 -5.49 -12.71 0.86
C ILE A 213 -4.47 -12.34 -0.22
N TYR A 214 -3.94 -11.11 -0.17
CA TYR A 214 -3.08 -10.60 -1.24
C TYR A 214 -1.58 -10.70 -0.97
N GLY A 215 -1.18 -10.91 0.28
CA GLY A 215 0.22 -11.03 0.67
C GLY A 215 0.70 -12.46 0.90
N MET A 216 -0.14 -13.46 0.68
CA MET A 216 0.15 -14.85 1.03
C MET A 216 1.49 -15.35 0.48
N GLU A 217 1.78 -15.02 -0.78
CA GLU A 217 2.98 -15.49 -1.50
C GLU A 217 4.29 -15.07 -0.82
N TRP A 218 4.32 -13.92 -0.15
CA TRP A 218 5.51 -13.44 0.54
C TRP A 218 5.47 -13.67 2.06
N ILE A 219 4.28 -13.71 2.66
CA ILE A 219 4.09 -13.97 4.09
C ILE A 219 4.51 -15.39 4.43
N TRP A 220 4.00 -16.38 3.69
CA TRP A 220 4.17 -17.77 4.07
C TRP A 220 5.63 -18.26 4.05
N PRO A 221 6.46 -17.98 3.02
CA PRO A 221 7.87 -18.32 3.06
C PRO A 221 8.62 -17.75 4.28
N ARG A 222 8.24 -16.57 4.76
CA ARG A 222 8.83 -15.96 5.96
C ARG A 222 8.36 -16.63 7.24
N VAL A 223 7.09 -17.02 7.31
CA VAL A 223 6.54 -17.84 8.41
C VAL A 223 7.30 -19.15 8.53
N GLN A 224 7.63 -19.78 7.41
CA GLN A 224 8.42 -21.01 7.40
C GLN A 224 9.87 -20.79 7.84
N ALA A 225 10.49 -19.71 7.35
CA ALA A 225 11.85 -19.35 7.73
C ALA A 225 11.97 -18.97 9.21
N GLY A 226 10.84 -18.70 9.89
CA GLY A 226 10.82 -18.40 11.32
C GLY A 226 11.49 -17.07 11.65
N THR A 227 11.32 -16.07 10.79
CA THR A 227 11.85 -14.72 11.05
C THR A 227 11.19 -14.09 12.28
N GLU A 228 11.85 -13.14 12.94
CA GLU A 228 11.42 -12.52 14.22
C GLU A 228 9.93 -12.12 14.28
N TYR A 229 9.38 -11.63 13.16
CA TYR A 229 7.98 -11.21 13.09
C TYR A 229 7.04 -12.25 12.49
N TRP A 230 7.57 -13.25 11.79
CA TRP A 230 6.82 -14.27 11.06
C TRP A 230 7.19 -15.65 11.59
N GLU A 231 6.67 -15.98 12.77
CA GLU A 231 6.89 -17.27 13.41
C GLU A 231 5.67 -18.18 13.22
N ARG A 232 5.89 -19.50 13.13
CA ARG A 232 4.80 -20.49 13.08
C ARG A 232 3.82 -20.35 14.25
N LYS A 233 4.28 -20.01 15.45
CA LYS A 233 3.40 -19.79 16.62
C LYS A 233 2.43 -18.64 16.37
N LYS A 234 2.90 -17.53 15.80
CA LYS A 234 2.09 -16.35 15.47
C LYS A 234 1.09 -16.68 14.35
N TRP A 235 1.54 -17.40 13.33
CA TRP A 235 0.68 -17.90 12.26
C TRP A 235 -0.50 -18.74 12.76
N GLU A 236 -0.23 -19.74 13.61
CA GLU A 236 -1.28 -20.57 14.21
C GLU A 236 -2.23 -19.77 15.11
N TRP A 237 -1.70 -18.74 15.79
CA TRP A 237 -2.50 -17.81 16.57
C TRP A 237 -3.47 -17.02 15.69
N TRP A 238 -3.01 -16.42 14.60
CA TRP A 238 -3.86 -15.68 13.66
C TRP A 238 -4.93 -16.58 13.05
N LYS A 239 -4.54 -17.78 12.59
CA LYS A 239 -5.48 -18.77 12.03
C LYS A 239 -6.56 -19.20 13.03
N ARG A 240 -6.17 -19.44 14.28
CA ARG A 240 -7.12 -19.80 15.35
C ARG A 240 -8.08 -18.66 15.64
N ASN A 241 -7.58 -17.43 15.73
CA ASN A 241 -8.41 -16.26 15.97
C ASN A 241 -9.38 -16.01 14.82
N LEU A 242 -8.96 -16.15 13.56
CA LEU A 242 -9.87 -16.07 12.40
C LEU A 242 -11.00 -17.10 12.46
N LYS A 243 -10.69 -18.36 12.81
CA LYS A 243 -11.72 -19.40 13.00
C LYS A 243 -12.66 -19.09 14.14
N TYR A 244 -12.12 -18.58 15.24
CA TYR A 244 -12.93 -18.16 16.38
C TYR A 244 -13.83 -16.98 16.02
N THR A 245 -13.30 -15.99 15.28
CA THR A 245 -14.04 -14.80 14.91
C THR A 245 -15.12 -15.06 13.87
N GLN A 246 -14.95 -16.09 13.03
CA GLN A 246 -15.96 -16.54 12.08
C GLN A 246 -17.30 -16.91 12.75
N GLY A 247 -17.29 -17.33 14.01
CA GLY A 247 -18.49 -17.70 14.78
C GLY A 247 -19.27 -16.53 15.37
N PHE A 248 -18.79 -15.29 15.21
CA PHE A 248 -19.49 -14.10 15.71
C PHE A 248 -20.45 -13.50 14.69
N ASP A 249 -21.37 -12.69 15.19
CA ASP A 249 -22.25 -11.87 14.36
C ASP A 249 -21.51 -10.63 13.83
N ASN A 250 -20.63 -10.85 12.86
CA ASN A 250 -19.93 -9.80 12.13
C ASN A 250 -20.70 -9.39 10.86
N GLU A 251 -20.31 -8.29 10.24
CA GLU A 251 -20.76 -7.89 8.91
C GLU A 251 -20.47 -8.97 7.86
N GLU A 252 -21.28 -9.00 6.79
CA GLU A 252 -21.19 -10.01 5.74
C GLU A 252 -19.86 -9.95 4.97
N GLU A 253 -19.35 -8.74 4.73
CA GLU A 253 -18.03 -8.53 4.12
C GLU A 253 -16.92 -9.12 5.00
N THR A 254 -16.98 -8.90 6.31
CA THR A 254 -16.04 -9.45 7.29
C THR A 254 -16.06 -10.99 7.28
N LYS A 255 -17.24 -11.59 7.31
CA LYS A 255 -17.41 -13.06 7.24
C LYS A 255 -16.80 -13.63 5.94
N THR A 256 -17.06 -12.96 4.82
CA THR A 256 -16.54 -13.35 3.50
C THR A 256 -15.00 -13.30 3.49
N LEU A 257 -14.42 -12.19 3.93
CA LEU A 257 -12.96 -12.00 3.97
C LEU A 257 -12.26 -12.98 4.92
N ILE A 258 -12.86 -13.31 6.08
CA ILE A 258 -12.33 -14.35 6.97
C ILE A 258 -12.29 -15.71 6.27
N GLY A 259 -13.37 -16.08 5.56
CA GLY A 259 -13.43 -17.33 4.81
C GLY A 259 -12.37 -17.42 3.70
N GLU A 260 -12.19 -16.34 2.95
CA GLU A 260 -11.16 -16.23 1.92
C GLU A 260 -9.74 -16.32 2.51
N ALA A 261 -9.48 -15.57 3.59
CA ALA A 261 -8.19 -15.59 4.29
C ALA A 261 -7.85 -17.00 4.80
N LEU A 262 -8.79 -17.69 5.45
CA LEU A 262 -8.58 -19.07 5.91
C LEU A 262 -8.32 -20.04 4.74
N SER A 263 -8.98 -19.83 3.60
CA SER A 263 -8.78 -20.63 2.38
C SER A 263 -7.36 -20.46 1.82
N VAL A 264 -6.88 -19.22 1.67
CA VAL A 264 -5.51 -18.97 1.17
C VAL A 264 -4.44 -19.47 2.14
N MET A 265 -4.64 -19.33 3.46
CA MET A 265 -3.76 -19.89 4.47
C MET A 265 -3.67 -21.42 4.36
N GLY A 266 -4.80 -22.10 4.17
CA GLY A 266 -4.85 -23.55 4.00
C GLY A 266 -4.09 -24.02 2.75
N LYS A 267 -4.32 -23.36 1.61
CA LYS A 267 -3.62 -23.67 0.35
C LYS A 267 -2.09 -23.50 0.46
N ALA A 268 -1.65 -22.45 1.15
CA ALA A 268 -0.22 -22.20 1.36
C ALA A 268 0.45 -23.28 2.22
N GLU A 269 -0.25 -23.81 3.22
CA GLU A 269 0.24 -24.93 4.03
C GLU A 269 0.25 -26.26 3.25
N GLU A 270 -0.72 -26.47 2.37
CA GLU A 270 -0.87 -27.69 1.56
C GLU A 270 0.15 -27.81 0.44
N SER A 271 0.53 -26.69 -0.20
CA SER A 271 1.51 -26.65 -1.30
C SER A 271 2.92 -27.14 -0.92
N GLN A 272 3.11 -27.54 0.34
CA GLN A 272 4.37 -28.01 0.92
C GLN A 272 4.33 -29.46 1.38
N ARG A 273 3.17 -30.10 1.31
CA ARG A 273 3.04 -31.54 1.59
C ARG A 273 3.34 -32.39 0.34
N LEU A 274 3.54 -31.73 -0.80
CA LEU A 274 3.94 -32.30 -2.08
C LEU A 274 5.44 -32.05 -2.30
#